data_AF-A0A4Z1CTD9-F1
#
_entry.id   AF-A0A4Z1CTD9-F1
#
_cell.length_a   1.000
_cell.length_b   1.000
_cell.length_c   1.000
_cell.angle_alpha   90.00
_cell.angle_beta   90.00
_cell.angle_gamma   90.00
#
_symmetry.space_group_name_H-M   'P 1'
#
loop_
_entity.id
_entity.type
_entity.pdbx_description
1 polymer ?
#
loop_
_entity_poly.entity_id
_entity_poly.type
_entity_poly.pdbx_seq_one_letter_code
_entity_poly.pdbx_strand_id
1 'polypeptide(L)'
;MTEPTTLNLTGLQVPHTRYHLADFEQMNTRNGIAFRATVNEGDYCLGVIENGGDGGGTWFFQHTAKDRQTMEDFAAACRLDGQAVDSERVYELLVDQHDLSREAARCKRQRTSLLRGLDAGEWHGVTVVAKVPSVWLARGDYPYMGQLARDLAQHQPAPEIWQVWDGERWQDLALPAAGEAA
;
A
#
# COMPACT_ATOMS: atom_id res chain seq x y z
N MET A 1 10.12 4.43 26.28
CA MET A 1 9.36 4.76 25.05
C MET A 1 9.75 3.71 24.03
N THR A 2 8.79 2.93 23.53
CA THR A 2 9.05 1.96 22.47
C THR A 2 9.28 2.74 21.18
N GLU A 3 10.34 2.41 20.44
CA GLU A 3 10.56 3.02 19.13
C GLU A 3 9.41 2.63 18.17
N PRO A 4 8.89 3.57 17.37
CA PRO A 4 7.84 3.27 16.41
C PRO A 4 8.36 2.28 15.36
N THR A 5 7.49 1.40 14.89
CA THR A 5 7.79 0.46 13.81
C THR A 5 7.30 1.02 12.49
N THR A 6 8.15 1.08 11.47
CA THR A 6 7.75 1.47 10.11
C THR A 6 7.18 0.27 9.37
N LEU A 7 6.01 0.45 8.77
CA LEU A 7 5.41 -0.50 7.84
C LEU A 7 6.00 -0.27 6.45
N ASN A 8 6.88 -1.17 5.99
CA ASN A 8 7.76 -0.86 4.86
C ASN A 8 7.05 -0.64 3.51
N LEU A 9 5.81 -1.12 3.32
CA LEU A 9 5.12 -0.97 2.03
C LEU A 9 4.42 0.39 1.92
N THR A 10 3.95 0.95 3.04
CA THR A 10 3.25 2.24 3.06
C THR A 10 4.06 3.37 3.68
N GLY A 11 5.12 3.07 4.43
CA GLY A 11 5.92 4.06 5.18
C GLY A 11 5.29 4.50 6.49
N LEU A 12 4.08 4.01 6.83
CA LEU A 12 3.39 4.36 8.06
C LEU A 12 4.20 3.90 9.27
N GLN A 13 4.48 4.82 10.19
CA GLN A 13 5.12 4.55 11.47
C GLN A 13 4.03 4.31 12.51
N VAL A 14 4.00 3.10 13.06
CA VAL A 14 3.00 2.68 14.06
C VAL A 14 3.64 2.49 15.45
N PRO A 15 2.90 2.70 16.54
CA PRO A 15 3.43 2.49 17.89
C PRO A 15 3.73 1.01 18.18
N HIS A 16 3.08 0.07 17.46
CA HIS A 16 3.34 -1.37 17.50
C HIS A 16 2.63 -2.11 16.35
N THR A 17 3.03 -3.35 16.08
CA THR A 17 2.43 -4.23 15.04
C THR A 17 1.49 -5.31 15.59
N ARG A 18 0.99 -5.15 16.83
CA ARG A 18 0.07 -6.11 17.46
C ARG A 18 -1.29 -6.23 16.76
N TYR A 19 -1.70 -5.16 16.08
CA TYR A 19 -2.95 -5.14 15.33
C TYR A 19 -2.72 -5.73 13.94
N HIS A 20 -3.58 -6.66 13.56
CA HIS A 20 -3.55 -7.28 12.26
C HIS A 20 -4.93 -7.22 11.62
N LEU A 21 -4.93 -7.05 10.30
CA LEU A 21 -6.14 -7.09 9.51
C LEU A 21 -6.44 -8.53 9.05
N ALA A 22 -7.71 -8.91 9.17
CA ALA A 22 -8.25 -10.18 8.73
C ALA A 22 -9.57 -9.96 7.96
N ASP A 23 -10.11 -11.04 7.37
CA ASP A 23 -11.38 -11.04 6.63
C ASP A 23 -11.46 -9.89 5.59
N PHE A 24 -10.34 -9.60 4.95
CA PHE A 24 -10.25 -8.48 4.02
C PHE A 24 -11.01 -8.76 2.74
N GLU A 25 -11.99 -7.91 2.46
CA GLU A 25 -12.82 -7.92 1.27
C GLU A 25 -12.76 -6.55 0.60
N GLN A 26 -12.66 -6.54 -0.73
CA GLN A 26 -12.70 -5.32 -1.52
C GLN A 26 -13.53 -5.50 -2.79
N MET A 27 -14.17 -4.44 -3.24
CA MET A 27 -14.90 -4.40 -4.49
C MET A 27 -14.78 -3.04 -5.18
N ASN A 28 -14.60 -3.07 -6.49
CA ASN A 28 -14.68 -1.87 -7.31
C ASN A 28 -16.14 -1.42 -7.42
N THR A 29 -16.41 -0.17 -7.08
CA THR A 29 -17.70 0.48 -7.31
C THR A 29 -17.61 1.41 -8.52
N ARG A 30 -18.67 2.15 -8.82
CA ARG A 30 -18.63 3.20 -9.85
C ARG A 30 -17.81 4.42 -9.44
N ASN A 31 -17.66 4.66 -8.14
CA ASN A 31 -17.14 5.91 -7.58
C ASN A 31 -15.86 5.71 -6.76
N GLY A 32 -15.39 4.48 -6.59
CA GLY A 32 -14.20 4.18 -5.79
C GLY A 32 -14.08 2.70 -5.48
N ILE A 33 -13.29 2.38 -4.45
CA ILE A 33 -13.11 1.02 -3.95
C ILE A 33 -13.82 0.95 -2.60
N ALA A 34 -14.82 0.07 -2.51
CA ALA A 34 -15.39 -0.29 -1.22
C ALA A 34 -14.57 -1.42 -0.62
N PHE A 35 -14.31 -1.36 0.68
CA PHE A 35 -13.57 -2.41 1.37
C PHE A 35 -14.01 -2.55 2.82
N ARG A 36 -13.68 -3.71 3.38
CA ARG A 36 -13.92 -4.07 4.77
C ARG A 36 -12.76 -4.91 5.28
N ALA A 37 -12.27 -4.60 6.48
CA ALA A 37 -11.20 -5.36 7.13
C ALA A 37 -11.44 -5.46 8.64
N THR A 38 -11.46 -6.67 9.19
CA THR A 38 -11.53 -6.89 10.64
C THR A 38 -10.18 -6.55 11.27
N VAL A 39 -10.18 -5.76 12.34
CA VAL A 39 -8.97 -5.42 13.12
C VAL A 39 -8.93 -6.30 14.37
N ASN A 40 -7.86 -7.08 14.51
CA ASN A 40 -7.67 -7.99 15.63
C ASN A 40 -6.40 -7.68 16.43
N GLU A 41 -6.44 -7.90 17.75
CA GLU A 41 -5.27 -8.04 18.62
C GLU A 41 -5.22 -9.48 19.15
N GLY A 42 -4.34 -10.31 18.59
CA GLY A 42 -4.41 -11.76 18.82
C GLY A 42 -5.77 -12.32 18.39
N ASP A 43 -6.43 -13.09 19.24
CA ASP A 43 -7.74 -13.67 18.94
C ASP A 43 -8.91 -12.70 19.24
N TYR A 44 -8.64 -11.48 19.71
CA TYR A 44 -9.66 -10.50 20.06
C TYR A 44 -9.94 -9.53 18.91
N CYS A 45 -11.21 -9.45 18.49
CA CYS A 45 -11.68 -8.50 17.50
C CYS A 45 -11.96 -7.13 18.14
N LEU A 46 -11.22 -6.11 17.72
CA LEU A 46 -11.40 -4.73 18.15
C LEU A 46 -12.57 -4.06 17.41
N GLY A 47 -12.76 -4.40 16.14
CA GLY A 47 -13.74 -3.78 15.27
C GLY A 47 -13.39 -3.97 13.81
N VAL A 48 -13.95 -3.12 12.96
CA VAL A 48 -13.84 -3.25 11.50
C VAL A 48 -13.51 -1.90 10.89
N ILE A 49 -12.54 -1.86 9.98
CA ILE A 49 -12.30 -0.71 9.10
C ILE A 49 -13.16 -0.89 7.85
N GLU A 50 -13.95 0.10 7.48
CA GLU A 50 -14.81 0.07 6.30
C GLU A 50 -14.75 1.38 5.51
N ASN A 51 -14.81 1.25 4.18
CA ASN A 51 -15.09 2.35 3.25
C ASN A 51 -16.19 1.90 2.28
N GLY A 52 -17.20 2.75 2.07
CA GLY A 52 -18.36 2.44 1.22
C GLY A 52 -18.09 2.51 -0.29
N GLY A 53 -16.93 3.01 -0.70
CA GLY A 53 -16.55 3.21 -2.10
C GLY A 53 -17.42 4.23 -2.83
N ASP A 54 -18.11 5.11 -2.12
CA ASP A 54 -18.99 6.14 -2.67
C ASP A 54 -18.32 7.52 -2.76
N GLY A 55 -17.00 7.57 -2.55
CA GLY A 55 -16.22 8.80 -2.40
C GLY A 55 -16.27 9.37 -0.98
N GLY A 56 -16.94 8.70 -0.05
CA GLY A 56 -16.89 8.98 1.37
C GLY A 56 -15.62 8.46 2.05
N GLY A 57 -15.51 8.77 3.34
CA GLY A 57 -14.32 8.47 4.11
C GLY A 57 -14.20 7.04 4.63
N THR A 58 -13.01 6.72 5.14
CA THR A 58 -12.70 5.45 5.78
C THR A 58 -12.92 5.52 7.30
N TRP A 59 -13.69 4.58 7.85
CA TRP A 59 -14.12 4.60 9.25
C TRP A 59 -13.79 3.31 10.00
N PHE A 60 -13.56 3.44 11.31
CA PHE A 60 -13.45 2.29 12.22
C PHE A 60 -14.76 2.11 13.01
N PHE A 61 -15.35 0.93 12.90
CA PHE A 61 -16.53 0.49 13.62
C PHE A 61 -16.14 -0.45 14.76
N GLN A 62 -16.06 0.10 15.96
CA GLN A 62 -15.68 -0.61 17.19
C GLN A 62 -16.71 -1.65 17.65
N HIS A 63 -16.25 -2.67 18.39
CA HIS A 63 -17.14 -3.55 19.14
C HIS A 63 -17.60 -2.92 20.47
N THR A 64 -16.68 -2.26 21.18
CA THR A 64 -16.96 -1.56 22.44
C THR A 64 -16.40 -0.14 22.45
N ALA A 65 -16.88 0.70 23.36
CA ALA A 65 -16.35 2.06 23.54
C ALA A 65 -14.85 2.08 23.90
N LYS A 66 -14.36 1.03 24.57
CA LYS A 66 -12.94 0.87 24.90
C LYS A 66 -12.11 0.60 23.64
N ASP A 67 -12.63 -0.19 22.70
CA ASP A 67 -11.92 -0.50 21.45
C ASP A 67 -11.81 0.73 20.56
N ARG A 68 -12.85 1.58 20.55
CA ARG A 68 -12.79 2.91 19.91
C ARG A 68 -11.64 3.75 20.48
N GLN A 69 -11.60 3.94 21.80
CA GLN A 69 -10.53 4.72 22.44
C GLN A 69 -9.14 4.13 22.13
N THR A 70 -9.05 2.80 22.15
CA THR A 70 -7.81 2.08 21.86
C THR A 70 -7.32 2.36 20.44
N MET A 71 -8.21 2.35 19.45
CA MET A 71 -7.88 2.67 18.06
C MET A 71 -7.62 4.16 17.83
N GLU A 72 -8.32 5.05 18.54
CA GLU A 72 -8.05 6.50 18.52
C GLU A 72 -6.64 6.81 19.06
N ASP A 73 -6.27 6.22 20.20
CA ASP A 73 -4.94 6.37 20.81
C ASP A 73 -3.83 5.81 19.88
N PHE A 74 -4.09 4.66 19.26
CA PHE A 74 -3.20 4.06 18.28
C PHE A 74 -2.99 4.98 17.07
N ALA A 75 -4.08 5.48 16.48
CA ALA A 75 -4.01 6.36 15.31
C ALA A 75 -3.31 7.69 15.65
N ALA A 76 -3.61 8.28 16.81
CA ALA A 76 -2.97 9.52 17.27
C ALA A 76 -1.45 9.37 17.49
N ALA A 77 -0.97 8.15 17.79
CA ALA A 77 0.45 7.85 17.91
C ALA A 77 1.14 7.53 16.58
N CYS A 78 0.39 7.29 15.51
CA CYS A 78 0.96 6.99 14.19
C CYS A 78 1.56 8.23 13.53
N ARG A 79 2.57 8.00 12.69
CA ARG A 79 3.25 9.07 11.94
C ARG A 79 3.50 8.65 10.50
N LEU A 80 3.55 9.60 9.59
CA LEU A 80 4.04 9.43 8.22
C LEU A 80 5.11 10.48 8.00
N ASP A 81 6.32 10.06 7.66
CA ASP A 81 7.50 10.94 7.56
C ASP A 81 7.71 11.82 8.81
N GLY A 82 7.42 11.25 9.98
CA GLY A 82 7.51 11.92 11.28
C GLY A 82 6.37 12.89 11.60
N GLN A 83 5.43 13.13 10.68
CA GLN A 83 4.27 14.00 10.89
C GLN A 83 3.06 13.23 11.40
N ALA A 84 2.19 13.90 12.18
CA ALA A 84 0.93 13.33 12.60
C ALA A 84 0.02 13.08 11.39
N VAL A 85 -0.72 11.97 11.45
CA VAL A 85 -1.65 11.53 10.40
C VAL A 85 -3.03 11.46 11.02
N ASP A 86 -4.05 11.92 10.30
CA ASP A 86 -5.42 11.77 10.76
C ASP A 86 -5.84 10.28 10.77
N SER A 87 -6.84 9.95 11.59
CA SER A 87 -7.23 8.56 11.81
C SER A 87 -7.73 7.87 10.55
N GLU A 88 -8.44 8.60 9.68
CA GLU A 88 -8.93 8.08 8.41
C GLU A 88 -7.75 7.62 7.54
N ARG A 89 -6.75 8.50 7.35
CA ARG A 89 -5.55 8.18 6.57
C ARG A 89 -4.73 7.06 7.21
N VAL A 90 -4.67 6.95 8.54
CA VAL A 90 -4.06 5.79 9.23
C VAL A 90 -4.78 4.50 8.83
N TYR A 91 -6.11 4.48 8.82
CA TYR A 91 -6.88 3.28 8.49
C TYR A 91 -6.69 2.86 7.04
N GLU A 92 -6.67 3.81 6.11
CA GLU A 92 -6.32 3.55 4.70
C GLU A 92 -4.94 2.92 4.58
N LEU A 93 -3.91 3.52 5.21
CA LEU A 93 -2.54 3.02 5.14
C LEU A 93 -2.36 1.63 5.79
N LEU A 94 -3.19 1.27 6.78
CA LEU A 94 -3.20 -0.08 7.34
C LEU A 94 -3.79 -1.10 6.35
N VAL A 95 -4.88 -0.74 5.68
CA VAL A 95 -5.53 -1.57 4.66
C VAL A 95 -4.62 -1.74 3.45
N ASP A 96 -4.04 -0.65 2.97
CA ASP A 96 -3.05 -0.65 1.91
C ASP A 96 -1.84 -1.52 2.26
N GLN A 97 -1.30 -1.39 3.48
CA GLN A 97 -0.20 -2.24 3.94
C GLN A 97 -0.59 -3.72 3.89
N HIS A 98 -1.81 -4.07 4.29
CA HIS A 98 -2.28 -5.45 4.24
C HIS A 98 -2.38 -5.96 2.80
N ASP A 99 -3.02 -5.21 1.90
CA ASP A 99 -3.21 -5.62 0.51
C ASP A 99 -1.87 -5.71 -0.24
N LEU A 100 -1.02 -4.69 -0.11
CA LEU A 100 0.33 -4.69 -0.65
C LEU A 100 1.16 -5.86 -0.11
N SER A 101 1.00 -6.24 1.17
CA SER A 101 1.73 -7.38 1.75
C SER A 101 1.31 -8.69 1.09
N ARG A 102 0.01 -8.87 0.83
CA ARG A 102 -0.51 -10.05 0.14
C ARG A 102 -0.03 -10.09 -1.31
N GLU A 103 -0.04 -8.95 -1.99
CA GLU A 103 0.41 -8.84 -3.37
C GLU A 103 1.93 -9.05 -3.50
N ALA A 104 2.74 -8.44 -2.64
CA ALA A 104 4.18 -8.65 -2.60
C ALA A 104 4.53 -10.12 -2.34
N ALA A 105 3.83 -10.79 -1.41
CA ALA A 105 3.99 -12.21 -1.16
C ALA A 105 3.60 -13.07 -2.38
N ARG A 106 2.54 -12.68 -3.11
CA ARG A 106 2.14 -13.33 -4.37
C ARG A 106 3.23 -13.17 -5.44
N CYS A 107 3.73 -11.96 -5.65
CA CYS A 107 4.78 -11.67 -6.62
C CYS A 107 6.06 -12.46 -6.33
N LYS A 108 6.47 -12.51 -5.05
CA LYS A 108 7.61 -13.34 -4.60
C LYS A 108 7.44 -14.81 -4.97
N ARG A 109 6.27 -15.40 -4.73
CA ARG A 109 5.99 -16.81 -5.09
C ARG A 109 5.99 -17.05 -6.60
N GLN A 110 5.50 -16.08 -7.37
CA GLN A 110 5.37 -16.18 -8.83
C GLN A 110 6.62 -15.74 -9.60
N ARG A 111 7.65 -15.24 -8.89
CA ARG A 111 8.86 -14.64 -9.48
C ARG A 111 8.52 -13.46 -10.42
N THR A 112 7.50 -12.69 -10.04
CA THR A 112 7.11 -11.43 -10.69
C THR A 112 7.47 -10.25 -9.78
N SER A 113 7.30 -9.02 -10.27
CA SER A 113 7.61 -7.80 -9.54
C SER A 113 6.35 -7.02 -9.24
N LEU A 114 6.24 -6.50 -8.02
CA LEU A 114 5.26 -5.50 -7.66
C LEU A 114 5.84 -4.11 -7.94
N LEU A 115 5.11 -3.32 -8.71
CA LEU A 115 5.40 -1.92 -9.02
C LEU A 115 4.34 -1.03 -8.39
N ARG A 116 4.72 0.19 -8.03
CA ARG A 116 3.78 1.27 -7.67
C ARG A 116 4.10 2.55 -8.43
N GLY A 117 3.07 3.32 -8.72
CA GLY A 117 3.20 4.66 -9.30
C GLY A 117 3.14 5.74 -8.20
N LEU A 118 3.99 6.76 -8.29
CA LEU A 118 3.98 7.92 -7.41
C LEU A 118 3.71 9.18 -8.24
N ASP A 119 2.92 10.08 -7.66
CA ASP A 119 2.68 11.44 -8.16
C ASP A 119 3.05 12.44 -7.06
N ALA A 120 3.88 13.43 -7.37
CA ALA A 120 4.43 14.37 -6.38
C ALA A 120 5.12 13.68 -5.17
N GLY A 121 5.61 12.45 -5.37
CA GLY A 121 6.23 11.62 -4.33
C GLY A 121 5.24 10.80 -3.49
N GLU A 122 3.94 10.92 -3.73
CA GLU A 122 2.90 10.21 -2.98
C GLU A 122 2.31 9.05 -3.79
N TRP A 123 1.95 7.97 -3.09
CA TRP A 123 1.27 6.82 -3.70
C TRP A 123 -0.24 6.95 -3.49
N HIS A 124 -0.98 6.88 -4.60
CA HIS A 124 -2.45 6.99 -4.62
C HIS A 124 -3.13 5.69 -5.06
N GLY A 125 -2.62 4.53 -4.62
CA GLY A 125 -3.25 3.23 -4.88
C GLY A 125 -2.91 2.58 -6.24
N VAL A 126 -2.05 3.20 -7.06
CA VAL A 126 -1.66 2.63 -8.37
C VAL A 126 -0.58 1.57 -8.17
N THR A 127 -0.92 0.30 -8.44
CA THR A 127 0.03 -0.83 -8.47
C THR A 127 -0.04 -1.62 -9.77
N VAL A 128 1.07 -2.22 -10.17
CA VAL A 128 1.19 -3.05 -11.38
C VAL A 128 2.06 -4.26 -11.10
N VAL A 129 1.70 -5.41 -11.66
CA VAL A 129 2.54 -6.62 -11.60
C VAL A 129 3.29 -6.80 -12.92
N ALA A 130 4.61 -6.59 -12.90
CA ALA A 130 5.47 -6.92 -14.03
C ALA A 130 5.88 -8.40 -14.00
N LYS A 131 5.78 -9.10 -15.13
CA LYS A 131 6.02 -10.56 -15.22
C LYS A 131 7.51 -10.93 -15.25
N VAL A 132 8.30 -10.30 -14.40
CA VAL A 132 9.75 -10.51 -14.27
C VAL A 132 10.22 -10.34 -12.83
N PRO A 133 11.37 -10.90 -12.44
CA PRO A 133 11.94 -10.70 -11.10
C PRO A 133 12.41 -9.25 -10.87
N SER A 134 12.25 -8.76 -9.64
CA SER A 134 12.58 -7.36 -9.26
C SER A 134 14.05 -7.04 -9.42
N VAL A 135 14.94 -8.02 -9.23
CA VAL A 135 16.40 -7.86 -9.40
C VAL A 135 16.79 -7.42 -10.82
N TRP A 136 16.03 -7.80 -11.85
CA TRP A 136 16.30 -7.37 -13.23
C TRP A 136 15.82 -5.94 -13.48
N LEU A 137 14.67 -5.59 -12.91
CA LEU A 137 14.13 -4.24 -13.00
C LEU A 137 14.99 -3.23 -12.25
N ALA A 138 15.45 -3.57 -11.04
CA ALA A 138 16.30 -2.70 -10.24
C ALA A 138 17.69 -2.45 -10.86
N ARG A 139 18.18 -3.37 -11.71
CA ARG A 139 19.46 -3.22 -12.43
C ARG A 139 19.32 -2.51 -13.77
N GLY A 140 18.10 -2.41 -14.31
CA GLY A 140 17.85 -1.92 -15.66
C GLY A 140 18.38 -2.85 -16.77
N ASP A 141 18.73 -4.09 -16.45
CA ASP A 141 19.28 -5.08 -17.40
C ASP A 141 18.21 -5.94 -18.08
N TYR A 142 16.92 -5.65 -17.82
CA TYR A 142 15.83 -6.36 -18.44
C TYR A 142 15.72 -6.04 -19.95
N PRO A 143 15.84 -7.04 -20.86
CA PRO A 143 15.88 -6.77 -22.31
C PRO A 143 14.63 -6.08 -22.88
N TYR A 144 13.51 -6.10 -22.16
CA TYR A 144 12.25 -5.50 -22.58
C TYR A 144 11.87 -4.26 -21.75
N MET A 145 12.85 -3.55 -21.17
CA MET A 145 12.60 -2.28 -20.46
C MET A 145 11.81 -1.27 -21.30
N GLY A 146 12.06 -1.18 -22.61
CA GLY A 146 11.31 -0.29 -23.50
C GLY A 146 9.85 -0.69 -23.69
N GLN A 147 9.53 -1.99 -23.66
CA GLN A 147 8.14 -2.45 -23.66
C GLN A 147 7.47 -2.15 -22.33
N LEU A 148 8.13 -2.46 -21.21
CA LEU A 148 7.62 -2.13 -19.88
C LEU A 148 7.34 -0.64 -19.74
N ALA A 149 8.23 0.24 -20.20
CA ALA A 149 8.03 1.68 -20.18
C ALA A 149 6.77 2.10 -20.96
N ARG A 150 6.53 1.51 -22.14
CA ARG A 150 5.32 1.77 -22.94
C ARG A 150 4.06 1.27 -22.25
N ASP A 151 4.10 0.09 -21.64
CA ASP A 151 2.96 -0.48 -20.92
C ASP A 151 2.61 0.38 -19.70
N LEU A 152 3.62 0.81 -18.93
CA LEU A 152 3.44 1.70 -17.78
C LEU A 152 2.93 3.09 -18.18
N ALA A 153 3.38 3.63 -19.32
CA ALA A 153 2.89 4.91 -19.85
C ALA A 153 1.42 4.89 -20.29
N GLN A 154 0.80 3.72 -20.41
CA GLN A 154 -0.64 3.60 -20.71
C GLN A 154 -1.52 3.78 -19.47
N HIS A 155 -0.96 3.76 -18.26
CA HIS A 155 -1.71 4.05 -17.04
C HIS A 155 -2.16 5.50 -17.00
N GLN A 156 -3.40 5.73 -16.59
CA GLN A 156 -4.02 7.04 -16.48
C GLN A 156 -4.70 7.19 -15.10
N PRO A 157 -4.38 8.24 -14.32
CA PRO A 157 -3.32 9.22 -14.58
C PRO A 157 -1.93 8.54 -14.65
N ALA A 158 -1.05 9.08 -15.48
CA ALA A 158 0.29 8.54 -15.66
C ALA A 158 1.17 8.98 -14.48
N PRO A 159 1.69 8.04 -13.67
CA PRO A 159 2.51 8.40 -12.53
C PRO A 159 3.79 9.12 -12.94
N GLU A 160 4.21 10.13 -12.18
CA GLU A 160 5.49 10.82 -12.39
C GLU A 160 6.70 9.89 -12.23
N ILE A 161 6.63 8.99 -11.23
CA ILE A 161 7.71 8.05 -10.91
C ILE A 161 7.12 6.65 -10.74
N TRP A 162 7.80 5.64 -11.28
CA TRP A 162 7.52 4.25 -10.96
C TRP A 162 8.56 3.71 -10.00
N GLN A 163 8.11 2.90 -9.04
CA GLN A 163 8.98 2.19 -8.11
C GLN A 163 8.72 0.68 -8.17
N VAL A 164 9.77 -0.10 -7.91
CA VAL A 164 9.72 -1.56 -7.78
C VAL A 164 9.98 -1.99 -6.35
N TRP A 165 9.21 -2.94 -5.85
CA TRP A 165 9.47 -3.58 -4.55
C TRP A 165 10.60 -4.60 -4.69
N ASP A 166 11.72 -4.37 -3.99
CA ASP A 166 12.87 -5.29 -4.02
C ASP A 166 12.75 -6.48 -3.04
N GLY A 167 11.74 -6.44 -2.15
CA GLY A 167 11.55 -7.40 -1.07
C GLY A 167 11.63 -6.77 0.31
N GLU A 168 12.31 -5.63 0.43
CA GLU A 168 12.56 -4.92 1.68
C GLU A 168 12.16 -3.44 1.62
N ARG A 169 12.37 -2.79 0.47
CA ARG A 169 12.06 -1.39 0.22
C ARG A 169 11.65 -1.14 -1.24
N TRP A 170 11.04 0.02 -1.46
CA TRP A 170 10.76 0.52 -2.79
C TRP A 170 12.03 1.13 -3.40
N GLN A 171 12.31 0.80 -4.66
CA GLN A 171 13.39 1.36 -5.46
C GLN A 171 12.82 2.11 -6.65
N ASP A 172 13.36 3.27 -6.98
CA ASP A 172 13.01 3.97 -8.20
C ASP A 172 13.34 3.11 -9.42
N LEU A 173 12.38 2.98 -10.33
CA LEU A 173 12.52 2.24 -11.56
C LEU A 173 13.07 3.16 -12.64
N ALA A 174 14.32 2.93 -13.04
CA ALA A 174 14.94 3.64 -14.15
C ALA A 174 14.35 3.17 -15.49
N LEU A 175 13.29 3.85 -15.96
CA LEU A 175 12.69 3.58 -17.26
C LEU A 175 13.46 4.33 -18.38
N PRO A 176 13.69 3.69 -19.54
CA PRO A 176 14.24 4.39 -20.69
C PRO A 176 13.28 5.48 -21.16
N ALA A 177 13.82 6.58 -21.69
CA ALA A 177 12.99 7.65 -22.24
C ALA A 177 12.08 7.08 -23.35
N ALA A 178 10.83 7.55 -23.39
CA ALA A 178 9.86 7.19 -24.42
C ALA A 178 10.34 7.70 -25.80
N GLY A 179 11.23 6.94 -26.44
CA GLY A 179 11.89 7.30 -27.70
C GLY A 179 13.19 6.54 -27.99
N GLU A 180 13.81 5.90 -27.00
CA GLU A 180 15.12 5.22 -27.17
C GLU A 180 15.05 3.70 -27.41
N ALA A 181 13.85 3.14 -27.59
CA ALA A 181 13.72 1.73 -27.95
C ALA A 181 13.87 1.57 -29.48
N ALA A 182 15.10 1.31 -29.92
CA ALA A 182 15.40 0.76 -31.26
C ALA A 182 14.81 -0.65 -31.44
#